data_AF-A0A3B8JJR9-F1
#
_entry.id   AF-A0A3B8JJR9-F1
#
_cell.length_a   1.000
_cell.length_b   1.000
_cell.length_c   1.000
_cell.angle_alpha   90.00
_cell.angle_beta   90.00
_cell.angle_gamma   90.00
#
_symmetry.space_group_name_H-M   'P 1'
#
loop_
_entity.id
_entity.type
_entity.pdbx_description
1 polymer ?
#
loop_
_entity_poly.entity_id
_entity_poly.type
_entity_poly.pdbx_seq_one_letter_code
_entity_poly.pdbx_strand_id
1 'polypeptide(L)'
;MKHSQWLRLKAEGENICSILRQQGYRCTKQVRRLSWKITAEGVSYVLTWLPAPVGDWSIIPNDSSPARQKLMLVVQDRLKEAERMLPSIPSVEEYTHPWAIARILPDAKHYTVARFCNRRDADDHLRVLNRFMPAAEFEIVFDVPDEIEEQDDFDIKSR
;
A
#
# COMPACT_ATOMS: atom_id res chain seq x y z
N MET A 1 11.40 -9.33 -1.57
CA MET A 1 10.52 -8.13 -1.55
C MET A 1 10.61 -7.49 -2.92
N LYS A 2 9.48 -7.18 -3.58
CA LYS A 2 9.46 -6.51 -4.89
C LYS A 2 9.96 -5.04 -4.75
N HIS A 3 10.52 -4.45 -5.80
CA HIS A 3 11.04 -3.07 -5.75
C HIS A 3 9.93 -2.04 -5.45
N SER A 4 8.77 -2.18 -6.10
CA SER A 4 7.57 -1.36 -5.84
C SER A 4 7.11 -1.44 -4.39
N GLN A 5 7.08 -2.65 -3.82
CA GLN A 5 6.76 -2.87 -2.41
C GLN A 5 7.77 -2.16 -1.49
N TRP A 6 9.06 -2.18 -1.84
CA TRP A 6 10.09 -1.49 -1.07
C TRP A 6 9.91 0.03 -1.11
N LEU A 7 9.59 0.62 -2.27
CA LEU A 7 9.31 2.05 -2.40
C LEU A 7 8.09 2.47 -1.58
N ARG A 8 7.00 1.69 -1.65
CA ARG A 8 5.79 1.92 -0.84
C ARG A 8 6.11 1.93 0.66
N LEU A 9 6.82 0.91 1.15
CA LEU A 9 7.23 0.83 2.56
C LEU A 9 8.19 1.96 2.94
N LYS A 10 9.07 2.38 2.03
CA LYS A 10 9.95 3.54 2.26
C LYS A 10 9.13 4.81 2.48
N ALA A 11 8.11 5.06 1.65
CA ALA A 11 7.24 6.22 1.76
C ALA A 11 6.39 6.18 3.05
N GLU A 12 5.83 5.02 3.38
CA GLU A 12 5.07 4.80 4.60
C GLU A 12 5.91 5.06 5.86
N GLY A 13 7.14 4.53 5.91
CA GLY A 13 8.07 4.78 7.02
C GLY A 13 8.48 6.26 7.16
N GLU A 14 8.65 6.99 6.06
CA GLU A 14 8.87 8.45 6.11
C GLU A 14 7.64 9.20 6.63
N ASN A 15 6.43 8.78 6.27
CA ASN A 15 5.19 9.38 6.75
C ASN A 15 5.04 9.19 8.27
N ILE A 16 5.26 7.97 8.77
CA ILE A 16 5.31 7.69 10.21
C ILE A 16 6.33 8.60 10.90
N CYS A 17 7.54 8.70 10.35
CA CYS A 17 8.58 9.56 10.90
C CYS A 17 8.23 11.05 10.86
N SER A 18 7.44 11.51 9.88
CA SER A 18 6.95 12.89 9.80
C SER A 18 6.05 13.22 11.00
N ILE A 19 5.09 12.35 11.32
CA ILE A 19 4.21 12.51 12.48
C ILE A 19 5.00 12.48 13.79
N LEU A 20 5.96 11.55 13.91
CA LEU A 20 6.82 11.48 15.09
C LEU A 20 7.65 12.76 15.27
N ARG A 21 8.17 13.37 14.19
CA ARG A 21 8.86 14.66 14.27
C ARG A 21 7.96 15.78 14.78
N GLN A 22 6.68 15.82 14.37
CA GLN A 22 5.72 16.79 14.89
C GLN A 22 5.47 16.65 16.39
N GLN A 23 5.61 15.42 16.93
CA GLN A 23 5.48 15.13 18.35
C GLN A 23 6.81 15.28 19.14
N GLY A 24 7.86 15.83 18.50
CA GLY A 24 9.15 16.10 19.16
C GLY A 24 10.17 14.96 19.10
N TYR A 25 9.88 13.85 18.40
CA TYR A 25 10.84 12.76 18.23
C TYR A 25 11.88 13.08 17.15
N ARG A 26 13.15 12.77 17.40
CA ARG A 26 14.20 12.86 16.38
C ARG A 26 14.25 11.57 15.57
N CYS A 27 13.90 11.64 14.29
CA CYS A 27 13.88 10.49 13.38
C CYS A 27 15.00 10.58 12.33
N THR A 28 15.91 9.61 12.32
CA THR A 28 17.05 9.51 11.38
C THR A 28 16.96 8.22 10.58
N LYS A 29 16.90 8.32 9.25
CA LYS A 29 16.85 7.15 8.36
C LYS A 29 18.18 6.40 8.36
N GLN A 30 18.13 5.06 8.38
CA GLN A 30 19.32 4.23 8.20
C GLN A 30 19.58 3.96 6.71
N VAL A 31 20.86 4.00 6.34
CA VAL A 31 21.29 3.81 4.95
C VAL A 31 20.94 2.39 4.48
N ARG A 32 20.33 2.28 3.29
CA ARG A 32 19.97 1.01 2.62
C ARG A 32 19.07 0.07 3.43
N ARG A 33 18.33 0.57 4.43
CA ARG A 33 17.38 -0.22 5.23
C ARG A 33 16.02 0.46 5.29
N LEU A 34 14.97 -0.35 5.45
CA LEU A 34 13.62 0.12 5.82
C LEU A 34 13.55 0.31 7.34
N SER A 35 14.48 1.12 7.86
CA SER A 35 14.58 1.38 9.28
C SER A 35 14.98 2.82 9.59
N TRP A 36 14.41 3.33 10.67
CA TRP A 36 14.64 4.68 11.18
C TRP A 36 15.01 4.59 12.65
N LYS A 37 16.09 5.28 13.03
CA LYS A 37 16.43 5.51 14.42
C LYS A 37 15.53 6.63 14.94
N ILE A 38 14.77 6.33 15.97
CA ILE A 38 13.89 7.28 16.66
C ILE A 38 14.53 7.56 18.02
N THR A 39 14.71 8.83 18.35
CA THR A 39 15.27 9.22 19.65
C THR A 39 14.33 10.21 20.34
N ALA A 40 13.98 9.91 21.58
CA ALA A 40 13.22 10.80 22.47
C ALA A 40 13.74 10.66 23.90
N GLU A 41 13.89 11.79 24.59
CA GLU A 41 14.22 11.84 26.02
C GLU A 41 15.46 10.99 26.41
N GLY A 42 16.44 10.89 25.50
CA GLY A 42 17.67 10.12 25.70
C GLY A 42 17.57 8.62 25.38
N VAL A 43 16.39 8.10 25.08
CA VAL A 43 16.18 6.70 24.67
C VAL A 43 16.13 6.60 23.14
N SER A 44 16.77 5.55 22.62
CA SER A 44 16.82 5.29 21.18
C SER A 44 16.06 4.00 20.84
N TYR A 45 15.12 4.13 19.91
CA TYR A 45 14.38 3.04 19.30
C TYR A 45 14.71 2.93 17.80
N VAL A 46 14.36 1.79 17.21
CA VAL A 46 14.43 1.56 15.78
C VAL A 46 13.04 1.16 15.31
N LEU A 47 12.45 1.99 14.45
CA LEU A 47 11.29 1.61 13.64
C LEU A 47 11.80 0.79 12.45
N THR A 48 11.24 -0.40 12.24
CA THR A 48 11.62 -1.28 11.12
C THR A 48 10.41 -2.05 10.62
N TRP A 49 10.40 -2.33 9.32
CA TRP A 49 9.44 -3.27 8.74
C TRP A 49 9.90 -4.71 9.03
N LEU A 50 9.02 -5.54 9.60
CA LEU A 50 9.25 -6.98 9.77
C LEU A 50 8.53 -7.73 8.64
N PRO A 51 9.24 -8.59 7.87
CA PRO A 51 8.60 -9.40 6.84
C PRO A 51 7.68 -10.47 7.46
N ALA A 52 7.06 -11.29 6.62
CA ALA A 52 6.25 -12.42 7.07
C ALA A 52 7.00 -13.28 8.13
N PRO A 53 6.32 -13.75 9.18
CA PRO A 53 4.87 -13.74 9.36
C PRO A 53 4.29 -12.45 9.95
N VAL A 54 5.11 -11.50 10.38
CA VAL A 54 4.62 -10.26 11.03
C VAL A 54 3.98 -9.34 9.99
N GLY A 55 4.70 -9.07 8.90
CA GLY A 55 4.19 -8.25 7.80
C GLY A 55 3.76 -6.84 8.21
N ASP A 56 4.45 -6.23 9.19
CA ASP A 56 4.05 -4.96 9.79
C ASP A 56 5.27 -4.16 10.32
N TRP A 57 5.06 -2.87 10.59
CA TRP A 57 6.02 -2.00 11.26
C TRP A 57 6.15 -2.35 12.74
N SER A 58 7.39 -2.36 13.21
CA SER A 58 7.71 -2.70 14.60
C SER A 58 8.79 -1.79 15.15
N ILE A 59 8.75 -1.60 16.48
CA ILE A 59 9.68 -0.77 17.23
C ILE A 59 10.54 -1.64 18.14
N ILE A 60 11.85 -1.52 17.99
CA ILE A 60 12.88 -2.28 18.70
C ILE A 60 13.71 -1.31 19.57
N PRO A 61 14.06 -1.65 20.83
CA PRO A 61 13.75 -2.90 21.54
C PRO A 61 12.27 -3.00 21.94
N ASN A 62 11.76 -4.23 22.08
CA ASN A 62 10.40 -4.49 22.56
C ASN A 62 10.36 -4.45 24.10
N ASP A 63 10.55 -3.26 24.67
CA ASP A 63 10.45 -3.05 26.10
C ASP A 63 9.02 -2.67 26.54
N SER A 64 8.77 -2.78 27.85
CA SER A 64 7.51 -2.37 28.47
C SER A 64 7.52 -0.90 28.92
N SER A 65 8.42 -0.07 28.36
CA SER A 65 8.53 1.32 28.79
C SER A 65 7.29 2.12 28.35
N PRO A 66 6.83 3.08 29.18
CA PRO A 66 5.73 3.98 28.79
C PRO A 66 6.05 4.78 27.52
N ALA A 67 7.33 5.16 27.35
CA ALA A 67 7.82 5.86 26.18
C ALA A 67 7.60 5.05 24.89
N ARG A 68 7.93 3.76 24.92
CA ARG A 68 7.69 2.85 23.80
C ARG A 68 6.21 2.62 23.55
N GLN A 69 5.40 2.41 24.60
CA GLN A 69 3.96 2.20 24.45
C GLN A 69 3.31 3.41 23.76
N LYS A 70 3.66 4.62 24.18
CA LYS A 70 3.22 5.87 23.53
C LYS A 70 3.65 5.91 22.06
N LEU A 71 4.91 5.58 21.78
CA LEU A 71 5.44 5.55 20.41
C LEU A 71 4.70 4.54 19.53
N MET A 72 4.47 3.32 20.03
CA MET A 72 3.71 2.28 19.32
C MET A 72 2.27 2.69 19.05
N LEU A 73 1.61 3.36 20.00
CA LEU A 73 0.25 3.87 19.80
C LEU A 73 0.20 4.86 18.65
N VAL A 74 1.16 5.79 18.56
CA VAL A 74 1.23 6.77 17.47
C VAL A 74 1.46 6.09 16.12
N VAL A 75 2.35 5.10 16.06
CA VAL A 75 2.60 4.33 14.83
C VAL A 75 1.34 3.58 14.40
N GLN A 76 0.69 2.85 15.31
CA GLN A 76 -0.52 2.08 15.00
C GLN A 76 -1.70 2.96 14.62
N ASP A 77 -1.91 4.07 15.30
CA ASP A 77 -2.94 5.05 14.96
C ASP A 77 -2.72 5.57 13.54
N ARG A 78 -1.46 5.92 13.21
CA ARG A 78 -1.13 6.38 11.86
C ARG A 78 -1.35 5.32 10.78
N LEU A 79 -1.03 4.06 11.06
CA LEU A 79 -1.27 2.96 10.13
C LEU A 79 -2.78 2.75 9.89
N LYS A 80 -3.59 2.77 10.95
CA LYS A 80 -5.06 2.69 10.84
C LYS A 80 -5.67 3.89 10.11
N GLU A 81 -5.14 5.08 10.36
CA GLU A 81 -5.55 6.30 9.68
C GLU A 81 -5.21 6.23 8.18
N ALA A 82 -4.03 5.72 7.83
CA ALA A 82 -3.64 5.50 6.44
C ALA A 82 -4.56 4.49 5.76
N GLU A 83 -4.87 3.36 6.40
CA GLU A 83 -5.85 2.38 5.92
C GLU A 83 -7.24 3.00 5.68
N ARG A 84 -7.67 3.95 6.51
CA ARG A 84 -8.96 4.65 6.36
C ARG A 84 -8.96 5.73 5.27
N MET A 85 -7.83 6.42 5.07
CA MET A 85 -7.69 7.50 4.09
C MET A 85 -7.33 7.02 2.67
N LEU A 86 -7.04 5.73 2.51
CA LEU A 86 -6.82 5.12 1.21
C LEU A 86 -8.17 4.80 0.56
N PRO A 87 -8.60 5.46 -0.54
CA PRO A 87 -9.33 4.70 -1.56
C PRO A 87 -8.39 3.55 -1.94
N SER A 88 -8.89 2.32 -1.90
CA SER A 88 -8.17 1.08 -2.12
C SER A 88 -7.04 1.31 -3.14
N ILE A 89 -5.79 1.50 -2.68
CA ILE A 89 -4.69 1.54 -3.64
C ILE A 89 -4.71 0.15 -4.25
N PRO A 90 -4.93 0.04 -5.57
CA PRO A 90 -4.89 -1.23 -6.24
C PRO A 90 -3.60 -1.92 -5.84
N SER A 91 -3.71 -3.12 -5.28
CA SER A 91 -2.54 -3.95 -5.00
C SER A 91 -1.68 -4.04 -6.26
N VAL A 92 -0.37 -4.25 -6.15
CA VAL A 92 0.50 -4.42 -7.34
C VAL A 92 -0.04 -5.51 -8.30
N GLU A 93 -0.87 -6.42 -7.79
CA GLU A 93 -1.61 -7.42 -8.56
C GLU A 93 -2.68 -6.81 -9.48
N GLU A 94 -3.34 -5.72 -9.10
CA GLU A 94 -4.33 -5.03 -9.93
C GLU A 94 -3.70 -4.33 -11.15
N TYR A 95 -2.42 -3.93 -11.06
CA TYR A 95 -1.64 -3.42 -12.20
C TYR A 95 -1.20 -4.52 -13.18
N THR A 96 -1.02 -5.77 -12.70
CA THR A 96 -0.66 -6.88 -13.59
C THR A 96 -1.88 -7.56 -14.23
N HIS A 97 -3.10 -7.20 -13.81
CA HIS A 97 -4.35 -7.77 -14.28
C HIS A 97 -5.29 -6.66 -14.78
N PRO A 98 -4.97 -6.01 -15.92
CA PRO A 98 -5.70 -4.85 -16.40
C PRO A 98 -7.06 -5.20 -17.03
N TRP A 99 -7.34 -6.48 -17.28
CA TRP A 99 -8.60 -6.92 -17.84
C TRP A 99 -9.57 -7.29 -16.71
N ALA A 100 -10.57 -6.44 -16.46
CA ALA A 100 -11.57 -6.64 -15.43
C ALA A 100 -12.91 -7.09 -16.02
N ILE A 101 -13.59 -8.02 -15.36
CA ILE A 101 -15.01 -8.30 -15.64
C ILE A 101 -15.85 -7.50 -14.65
N ALA A 102 -16.64 -6.56 -15.14
CA ALA A 102 -17.58 -5.78 -14.35
C ALA A 102 -18.99 -6.37 -14.49
N ARG A 103 -19.72 -6.49 -13.37
CA ARG A 103 -21.16 -6.78 -13.41
C ARG A 103 -21.93 -5.47 -13.38
N ILE A 104 -22.84 -5.31 -14.33
CA ILE A 104 -23.73 -4.15 -14.41
C ILE A 104 -24.95 -4.39 -13.51
N LEU A 105 -25.30 -3.38 -12.73
CA LEU A 105 -26.46 -3.35 -11.86
C LEU A 105 -27.44 -2.27 -12.35
N PRO A 106 -28.71 -2.34 -11.93
CA PRO A 106 -29.63 -1.21 -12.07
C PRO A 106 -29.04 0.08 -11.47
N ASP A 107 -29.53 1.23 -11.93
CA ASP A 107 -29.07 2.57 -11.54
C ASP A 107 -27.65 2.93 -12.02
N ALA A 108 -27.20 2.37 -13.13
CA ALA A 108 -25.88 2.63 -13.73
C ALA A 108 -24.70 2.34 -12.78
N LYS A 109 -24.90 1.43 -11.82
CA LYS A 109 -23.84 0.97 -10.91
C LYS A 109 -23.18 -0.27 -11.47
N HIS A 110 -21.91 -0.48 -11.13
CA HIS A 110 -21.20 -1.70 -11.45
C HIS A 110 -20.24 -2.08 -10.33
N TYR A 111 -19.83 -3.34 -10.31
CA TYR A 111 -18.73 -3.80 -9.46
C TYR A 111 -17.86 -4.83 -10.19
N THR A 112 -16.57 -4.86 -9.85
CA THR A 112 -15.62 -5.80 -10.43
C THR A 112 -15.79 -7.20 -9.84
N VAL A 113 -15.98 -8.18 -10.71
CA VAL A 113 -16.15 -9.60 -10.36
C VAL A 113 -14.79 -10.29 -10.28
N ALA A 114 -13.92 -10.05 -11.26
CA ALA A 114 -12.60 -10.67 -11.37
C ALA A 114 -11.67 -9.85 -12.27
N ARG A 115 -10.35 -10.06 -12.15
CA ARG A 115 -9.32 -9.43 -12.99
C ARG A 115 -8.38 -10.48 -13.59
N PHE A 116 -7.87 -10.21 -14.79
CA PHE A 116 -7.05 -11.13 -15.59
C PHE A 116 -5.84 -10.43 -16.21
N CYS A 117 -4.71 -11.14 -16.32
CA CYS A 117 -3.50 -10.65 -16.98
C CYS A 117 -3.71 -10.41 -18.47
N ASN A 118 -4.57 -11.21 -19.11
CA ASN A 118 -4.84 -11.13 -20.54
C ASN A 118 -6.35 -11.19 -20.79
N ARG A 119 -6.76 -10.61 -21.93
CA ARG A 119 -8.17 -10.54 -22.33
C ARG A 119 -8.79 -11.91 -22.55
N ARG A 120 -8.01 -12.87 -23.06
CA ARG A 120 -8.52 -14.19 -23.45
C ARG A 120 -9.05 -14.97 -22.25
N ASP A 121 -8.32 -14.94 -21.13
CA ASP A 121 -8.76 -15.58 -19.89
C ASP A 121 -10.02 -14.90 -19.33
N ALA A 122 -10.13 -13.57 -19.47
CA ALA A 122 -11.34 -12.84 -19.11
C ALA A 122 -12.54 -13.24 -19.98
N ASP A 123 -12.35 -13.36 -21.30
CA ASP A 123 -13.39 -13.82 -22.24
C ASP A 123 -13.86 -15.24 -21.92
N ASP A 124 -12.94 -16.16 -21.64
CA ASP A 124 -13.28 -17.54 -21.28
C ASP A 124 -14.04 -17.59 -19.95
N HIS A 125 -13.66 -16.76 -18.96
CA HIS A 125 -14.39 -16.65 -17.69
C HIS A 125 -15.77 -16.01 -17.86
N LEU A 126 -15.89 -14.98 -18.71
CA LEU A 126 -17.16 -14.32 -19.02
C LEU A 126 -18.17 -15.31 -19.62
N ARG A 127 -17.72 -16.21 -20.52
CA ARG A 127 -18.57 -17.28 -21.08
C ARG A 127 -19.14 -18.19 -20.00
N VAL A 128 -18.33 -18.51 -18.99
CA VAL A 128 -18.76 -19.31 -17.85
C VAL A 128 -19.81 -18.53 -17.05
N LEU A 129 -19.55 -17.26 -16.71
CA LEU A 129 -20.50 -16.41 -15.97
C LEU A 129 -21.85 -16.28 -16.68
N ASN A 130 -21.86 -16.04 -17.99
CA ASN A 130 -23.08 -15.94 -18.79
C ASN A 130 -23.89 -17.25 -18.82
N ARG A 131 -23.23 -18.41 -18.74
CA ARG A 131 -23.92 -19.70 -18.65
C ARG A 131 -24.56 -19.92 -17.28
N PHE A 132 -23.92 -19.47 -16.20
CA PHE A 132 -24.42 -19.64 -14.84
C PHE A 132 -25.43 -18.56 -14.43
N MET A 133 -25.31 -17.35 -14.97
CA MET A 133 -26.15 -16.20 -14.64
C MET A 133 -26.61 -15.48 -15.92
N PRO A 134 -27.48 -16.09 -16.73
CA PRO A 134 -27.89 -15.54 -18.02
C PRO A 134 -28.72 -14.24 -17.90
N ALA A 135 -29.27 -13.97 -16.71
CA ALA A 135 -30.03 -12.75 -16.43
C ALA A 135 -29.16 -11.59 -15.91
N ALA A 136 -27.87 -11.82 -15.66
CA ALA A 136 -26.94 -10.77 -15.23
C ALA A 136 -26.17 -10.24 -16.44
N GLU A 137 -25.95 -8.92 -16.46
CA GLU A 137 -25.16 -8.26 -17.49
C GLU A 137 -23.72 -8.10 -17.00
N PHE A 138 -22.77 -8.49 -17.85
CA PHE A 138 -21.35 -8.43 -17.58
C PHE A 138 -20.62 -7.77 -18.75
N GLU A 139 -19.58 -7.00 -18.44
CA GLU A 139 -18.72 -6.33 -19.42
C GLU A 139 -17.26 -6.57 -19.10
N ILE A 140 -16.42 -6.73 -20.13
CA ILE A 140 -14.97 -6.74 -19.98
C ILE A 140 -14.47 -5.32 -20.20
N VAL A 141 -13.83 -4.76 -19.18
CA VAL A 141 -13.25 -3.43 -19.19
C VAL A 141 -11.73 -3.54 -19.10
N PHE A 142 -11.03 -2.75 -19.90
CA PHE A 142 -9.61 -2.52 -19.68
C PHE A 142 -9.49 -1.41 -18.65
N ASP A 143 -9.14 -1.80 -17.43
CA ASP A 143 -9.07 -0.95 -16.26
C ASP A 143 -7.63 -1.04 -15.74
N VAL A 144 -6.83 -0.02 -16.03
CA VAL A 144 -5.51 0.15 -15.43
C VAL A 144 -5.68 1.29 -14.44
N PRO A 145 -5.34 1.11 -13.16
CA PRO A 145 -5.33 2.24 -12.25
C PRO A 145 -4.40 3.29 -12.82
N ASP A 146 -4.89 4.53 -12.98
CA ASP A 146 -4.09 5.64 -13.48
C ASP A 146 -2.73 5.59 -12.78
N GLU A 147 -1.69 5.40 -13.57
CA GLU A 147 -0.31 5.45 -13.09
C GLU A 147 -0.22 6.74 -12.28
N ILE A 148 0.18 6.64 -11.00
CA ILE A 148 0.65 7.81 -10.29
C ILE A 148 1.76 8.32 -11.19
N GLU A 149 1.49 9.38 -11.94
CA GLU A 149 2.42 9.98 -12.89
C GLU A 149 3.78 9.98 -12.19
N GLU A 150 4.68 9.14 -12.71
CA GLU A 150 6.08 9.23 -12.34
C GLU A 150 6.48 10.64 -12.79
N GLN A 151 6.39 11.58 -11.85
CA GLN A 151 6.98 12.89 -12.00
C GLN A 151 8.47 12.61 -11.95
N ASP A 152 8.98 12.23 -13.12
CA ASP A 152 10.36 12.15 -13.49
C ASP A 152 10.98 13.50 -13.15
N ASP A 153 11.53 13.58 -11.94
CA ASP A 153 12.59 14.51 -11.60
C ASP A 153 13.81 14.05 -12.38
N PHE A 154 13.83 14.35 -13.69
CA PHE A 154 15.01 14.32 -14.52
C PHE A 154 15.97 15.39 -13.99
N ASP A 155 16.66 15.04 -12.91
CA ASP A 155 17.91 15.64 -12.50
C ASP A 155 18.99 15.22 -13.52
N ILE A 156 18.92 15.80 -14.71
CA ILE A 156 20.07 15.84 -15.61
C ILE A 156 21.00 16.92 -15.06
N LYS A 157 21.91 16.47 -14.20
CA LYS A 157 23.22 17.08 -14.00
C LYS A 157 23.80 17.55 -15.33
N SER A 158 24.21 18.80 -15.42
CA SER A 158 25.54 19.14 -15.95
C SER A 158 25.91 20.61 -15.75
N ARG A 159 26.91 20.76 -14.88
CA ARG A 159 28.06 21.67 -15.02
C ARG A 159 27.91 23.13 -14.57
#